data_AF-A0A1G9P7R4-F1
#
_entry.id   AF-A0A1G9P7R4-F1
#
_cell.length_a   1.000
_cell.length_b   1.000
_cell.length_c   1.000
_cell.angle_alpha   90.00
_cell.angle_beta   90.00
_cell.angle_gamma   90.00
#
_symmetry.space_group_name_H-M   'P 1'
#
loop_
_entity.id
_entity.type
_entity.pdbx_description
1 polymer ?
#
loop_
_entity_poly.entity_id
_entity_poly.type
_entity_poly.pdbx_seq_one_letter_code
_entity_poly.pdbx_strand_id
1 'polypeptide(L)'
;MTLIFDFVSKVQAIQKTGAATEHSYRSAFESLFASLGATALNEPKRVKCGAPDFIVSQGEIVIGHVEAKDLHIPIRGMKDSNKAQQERYRAALPNLIYTNGLDWDFYRDGNLTASVSIANLVMGIIPEPRVRTH
;
A
#
# COMPACT_ATOMS: atom_id res chain seq x y z
N MET A 1 18.27 -1.74 -7.69
CA MET A 1 18.12 -1.31 -6.29
C MET A 1 17.34 0.02 -6.15
N THR A 2 16.58 0.47 -7.15
CA THR A 2 15.98 1.82 -7.14
C THR A 2 14.47 1.87 -6.83
N LEU A 3 13.71 0.79 -7.05
CA LEU A 3 12.23 0.85 -7.02
C LEU A 3 11.63 1.38 -5.71
N ILE A 4 12.13 0.91 -4.56
CA ILE A 4 11.65 1.36 -3.24
C ILE A 4 12.01 2.83 -3.04
N PHE A 5 13.23 3.22 -3.42
CA PHE A 5 13.68 4.61 -3.33
C PHE A 5 12.83 5.53 -4.22
N ASP A 6 12.52 5.12 -5.45
CA ASP A 6 11.70 5.86 -6.40
C ASP A 6 10.28 6.03 -5.87
N PHE A 7 9.71 4.96 -5.30
CA PHE A 7 8.40 5.00 -4.66
C PHE A 7 8.39 5.99 -3.48
N VAL A 8 9.32 5.87 -2.53
CA VAL A 8 9.39 6.75 -1.36
C VAL A 8 9.63 8.20 -1.78
N SER A 9 10.46 8.44 -2.80
CA SER A 9 10.72 9.78 -3.35
C SER A 9 9.44 10.41 -3.94
N LYS A 10 8.61 9.64 -4.65
CA LYS A 10 7.31 10.12 -5.13
C LYS A 10 6.37 10.45 -3.98
N VAL A 11 6.28 9.57 -2.96
CA VAL A 11 5.45 9.83 -1.77
C VAL A 11 5.89 11.11 -1.06
N GLN A 12 7.20 11.31 -0.88
CA GLN A 12 7.76 12.55 -0.33
C GLN A 12 7.41 13.77 -1.16
N ALA A 13 7.53 13.70 -2.49
CA ALA A 13 7.23 14.81 -3.38
C ALA A 13 5.75 15.23 -3.28
N ILE A 14 4.84 14.24 -3.25
CA ILE A 14 3.40 14.47 -3.09
C ILE A 14 3.11 15.09 -1.72
N GLN A 15 3.66 14.54 -0.64
CA GLN A 15 3.44 15.02 0.72
C GLN A 15 3.92 16.48 0.91
N LYS A 16 5.06 16.85 0.31
CA LYS A 16 5.61 18.21 0.35
C LYS A 16 4.71 19.27 -0.29
N THR A 17 3.76 18.90 -1.14
CA THR A 17 2.82 19.87 -1.73
C THR A 17 1.87 20.47 -0.71
N GLY A 18 1.67 19.82 0.44
CA GLY A 18 0.71 20.23 1.48
C GLY A 18 -0.76 20.11 1.09
N ALA A 19 -1.06 19.64 -0.14
CA ALA A 19 -2.42 19.49 -0.67
C ALA A 19 -2.81 18.02 -0.90
N ALA A 20 -2.00 17.09 -0.40
CA ALA A 20 -2.21 15.66 -0.60
C ALA A 20 -3.42 15.16 0.20
N THR A 21 -4.28 14.39 -0.45
CA THR A 21 -5.29 13.53 0.18
C THR A 21 -4.83 12.07 0.06
N GLU A 22 -5.59 11.14 0.64
CA GLU A 22 -5.32 9.70 0.51
C GLU A 22 -5.16 9.27 -0.97
N HIS A 23 -5.99 9.80 -1.87
CA HIS A 23 -5.93 9.49 -3.30
C HIS A 23 -4.70 10.07 -4.01
N SER A 24 -4.06 11.10 -3.47
CA SER A 24 -2.90 11.73 -4.12
C SER A 24 -1.72 10.77 -4.28
N TYR A 25 -1.61 9.77 -3.41
CA TYR A 25 -0.52 8.79 -3.44
C TYR A 25 -0.74 7.65 -4.44
N ARG A 26 -1.94 7.49 -5.03
CA ARG A 26 -2.30 6.31 -5.84
C ARG A 26 -1.39 6.13 -7.06
N SER A 27 -0.99 7.23 -7.70
CA SER A 27 -0.04 7.22 -8.82
C SER A 27 1.35 6.66 -8.46
N ALA A 28 1.77 6.78 -7.20
CA ALA A 28 3.02 6.20 -6.72
C ALA A 28 2.91 4.66 -6.66
N PHE A 29 1.78 4.13 -6.19
CA PHE A 29 1.52 2.69 -6.19
C PHE A 29 1.45 2.13 -7.61
N GLU A 30 0.71 2.77 -8.51
CA GLU A 30 0.63 2.36 -9.92
C GLU A 30 2.04 2.26 -10.55
N SER A 31 2.89 3.25 -10.30
CA SER A 31 4.28 3.26 -10.79
C SER A 31 5.12 2.12 -10.19
N LEU A 32 4.94 1.82 -8.91
CA LEU A 32 5.64 0.74 -8.22
C LEU A 32 5.25 -0.62 -8.82
N PHE A 33 3.95 -0.91 -8.94
CA PHE A 33 3.48 -2.17 -9.49
C PHE A 33 3.85 -2.32 -10.97
N ALA A 34 3.74 -1.24 -11.77
CA ALA A 34 4.18 -1.25 -13.17
C ALA A 34 5.66 -1.62 -13.29
N SER A 35 6.51 -1.08 -12.41
CA SER A 35 7.95 -1.36 -12.36
C SER A 35 8.27 -2.78 -11.88
N LEU A 36 7.32 -3.45 -11.22
CA LEU A 36 7.37 -4.87 -10.85
C LEU A 36 6.77 -5.78 -11.93
N GLY A 37 6.35 -5.23 -13.08
CA GLY A 37 5.74 -5.99 -14.18
C GLY A 37 4.28 -6.38 -13.92
N ALA A 38 3.57 -5.62 -13.10
CA ALA A 38 2.16 -5.81 -12.79
C ALA A 38 1.35 -4.52 -13.05
N THR A 39 0.06 -4.66 -13.33
CA THR A 39 -0.85 -3.52 -13.47
C THR A 39 -1.65 -3.38 -12.19
N ALA A 40 -1.58 -2.21 -11.54
CA ALA A 40 -2.48 -1.87 -10.44
C ALA A 40 -3.60 -0.96 -10.97
N LEU A 41 -4.82 -1.49 -11.03
CA LEU A 41 -6.00 -0.72 -11.38
C LEU A 41 -6.57 -0.08 -10.12
N ASN A 42 -6.50 1.25 -10.01
CA ASN A 42 -7.14 2.01 -8.94
C ASN A 42 -8.67 2.08 -9.14
N GLU A 43 -9.42 2.17 -8.04
CA GLU A 43 -10.90 2.24 -8.03
C GLU A 43 -11.56 1.14 -8.88
N PRO A 44 -11.23 -0.15 -8.62
CA PRO A 44 -11.85 -1.25 -9.32
C PRO A 44 -13.35 -1.31 -9.04
N LYS A 45 -14.10 -1.96 -9.94
CA LYS A 45 -15.52 -2.26 -9.69
C LYS A 45 -15.66 -3.02 -8.37
N ARG A 46 -16.65 -2.59 -7.57
CA ARG A 46 -16.94 -3.19 -6.26
C ARG A 46 -17.21 -4.68 -6.39
N VAL A 47 -16.57 -5.48 -5.53
CA VAL A 47 -16.80 -6.91 -5.38
C VAL A 47 -17.65 -7.19 -4.13
N LYS A 48 -18.08 -8.44 -3.93
CA LYS A 48 -19.00 -8.83 -2.85
C LYS A 48 -18.49 -8.42 -1.45
N CYS A 49 -17.18 -8.49 -1.20
CA CYS A 49 -16.60 -8.13 0.09
C CYS A 49 -16.37 -6.63 0.28
N GLY A 50 -16.43 -5.82 -0.78
CA GLY A 50 -16.11 -4.39 -0.78
C GLY A 50 -15.44 -3.95 -2.08
N ALA A 51 -14.85 -2.76 -2.08
CA ALA A 51 -13.96 -2.31 -3.14
C ALA A 51 -12.59 -2.09 -2.49
N PRO A 52 -11.62 -2.99 -2.66
CA PRO A 52 -10.24 -2.67 -2.30
C PRO A 52 -9.75 -1.56 -3.23
N ASP A 53 -8.82 -0.74 -2.77
CA ASP A 53 -8.36 0.41 -3.57
C ASP A 53 -7.70 0.04 -4.88
N PHE A 54 -7.03 -1.12 -4.92
CA PHE A 54 -6.43 -1.64 -6.14
C PHE A 54 -6.74 -3.12 -6.36
N ILE A 55 -6.96 -3.47 -7.62
CA ILE A 55 -6.74 -4.83 -8.14
C ILE A 55 -5.39 -4.84 -8.84
N VAL A 56 -4.55 -5.82 -8.53
CA VAL A 56 -3.25 -6.02 -9.16
C VAL A 56 -3.32 -7.23 -10.08
N SER A 57 -2.96 -7.06 -11.34
CA SER A 57 -2.94 -8.11 -12.35
C SER A 57 -1.57 -8.28 -13.02
N GLN A 58 -1.30 -9.48 -13.51
CA GLN A 58 -0.21 -9.75 -14.45
C GLN A 58 -0.84 -10.30 -15.73
N GLY A 59 -0.81 -9.51 -16.80
CA GLY A 59 -1.66 -9.75 -17.96
C GLY A 59 -3.14 -9.71 -17.57
N GLU A 60 -3.88 -10.73 -17.96
CA GLU A 60 -5.33 -10.87 -17.67
C GLU A 60 -5.63 -11.51 -16.31
N ILE A 61 -4.61 -11.98 -15.59
CA ILE A 61 -4.77 -12.71 -14.33
C ILE A 61 -4.67 -11.73 -13.16
N VAL A 62 -5.71 -11.67 -12.33
CA VAL A 62 -5.65 -10.97 -11.04
C VAL A 62 -4.78 -11.79 -10.08
N ILE A 63 -3.71 -11.17 -9.59
CA ILE A 63 -2.74 -11.80 -8.69
C ILE A 63 -2.90 -11.34 -7.23
N GLY A 64 -3.60 -10.22 -6.99
CA GLY A 64 -3.87 -9.76 -5.64
C GLY A 64 -4.59 -8.42 -5.57
N HIS A 65 -4.74 -7.92 -4.35
CA HIS A 65 -5.43 -6.68 -4.02
C HIS A 65 -4.57 -5.83 -3.10
N VAL A 66 -4.77 -4.52 -3.13
CA VAL A 66 -4.14 -3.59 -2.20
C VAL A 66 -5.22 -2.72 -1.59
N GLU A 67 -5.22 -2.65 -0.27
CA GLU A 67 -5.93 -1.62 0.50
C GLU A 67 -4.89 -0.67 1.08
N ALA A 68 -4.92 0.60 0.68
CA ALA A 68 -4.02 1.62 1.15
C ALA A 68 -4.75 2.66 2.01
N LYS A 69 -4.16 3.03 3.14
CA LYS A 69 -4.63 4.10 4.02
C LYS A 69 -3.81 5.36 3.83
N ASP A 70 -4.30 6.47 4.38
CA ASP A 70 -3.50 7.68 4.55
C ASP A 70 -2.19 7.37 5.30
N LEU A 71 -1.11 8.06 4.93
CA LEU A 71 0.25 7.87 5.48
C LEU A 71 0.28 7.84 7.01
N HIS A 72 -0.55 8.65 7.66
CA HIS A 72 -0.55 8.81 9.11
C HIS A 72 -1.43 7.79 9.84
N ILE A 73 -2.17 6.97 9.10
CA ILE A 73 -3.05 5.95 9.67
C ILE A 73 -2.26 4.66 9.84
N PRO A 74 -2.09 4.16 11.08
CA PRO A 74 -1.41 2.89 11.30
C PRO A 74 -2.27 1.74 10.77
N ILE A 75 -1.64 0.81 10.05
CA ILE A 75 -2.31 -0.39 9.51
C ILE A 75 -2.41 -1.55 10.51
N ARG A 76 -1.81 -1.39 11.70
CA ARG A 76 -1.77 -2.39 12.78
C ARG A 76 -2.47 -1.84 14.01
N GLY A 77 -3.17 -2.71 14.74
CA GLY A 77 -3.91 -2.29 15.95
C GLY A 77 -5.11 -1.39 15.66
N MET A 78 -5.66 -1.46 14.43
CA MET A 78 -6.87 -0.73 14.05
C MET A 78 -8.05 -1.08 14.97
N LYS A 79 -8.96 -0.12 15.12
CA LYS A 79 -10.17 -0.22 15.95
C LYS A 79 -11.42 -0.01 15.09
N ASP A 80 -12.57 -0.33 15.68
CA ASP A 80 -13.90 0.00 15.14
C ASP A 80 -14.09 -0.43 13.67
N SER A 81 -14.60 0.48 12.84
CA SER A 81 -14.89 0.23 11.42
C SER A 81 -13.67 -0.20 10.61
N ASN A 82 -12.49 0.35 10.90
CA ASN A 82 -11.25 0.00 10.21
C ASN A 82 -10.82 -1.43 10.51
N LYS A 83 -10.96 -1.88 11.77
CA LYS A 83 -10.70 -3.26 12.16
C LYS A 83 -11.67 -4.23 11.46
N ALA A 84 -12.97 -3.91 11.50
CA ALA A 84 -13.99 -4.74 10.86
C ALA A 84 -13.79 -4.85 9.34
N GLN A 85 -13.38 -3.76 8.68
CA GLN A 85 -13.03 -3.78 7.26
C GLN A 85 -11.81 -4.67 6.99
N GLN A 86 -10.74 -4.52 7.77
CA GLN A 86 -9.53 -5.32 7.61
C GLN A 86 -9.82 -6.82 7.78
N GLU A 87 -10.57 -7.20 8.82
CA GLU A 87 -10.97 -8.59 9.06
C GLU A 87 -11.81 -9.14 7.90
N ARG A 88 -12.78 -8.37 7.41
CA ARG A 88 -13.61 -8.75 6.26
C ARG A 88 -12.79 -8.95 5.00
N TYR A 89 -11.83 -8.07 4.72
CA TYR A 89 -10.99 -8.16 3.51
C TYR A 89 -10.02 -9.33 3.61
N ARG A 90 -9.38 -9.53 4.76
CA ARG A 90 -8.50 -10.70 5.00
C ARG A 90 -9.24 -12.03 4.84
N ALA A 91 -10.50 -12.11 5.26
CA ALA A 91 -11.31 -13.31 5.12
C ALA A 91 -11.77 -13.57 3.68
N ALA A 92 -11.90 -12.53 2.85
CA ALA A 92 -12.49 -12.62 1.52
C ALA A 92 -11.47 -12.59 0.36
N LEU A 93 -10.28 -12.05 0.58
CA LEU A 93 -9.27 -11.82 -0.46
C LEU A 93 -8.07 -12.75 -0.24
N PRO A 94 -7.83 -13.73 -1.14
CA PRO A 94 -6.75 -14.72 -0.98
C PRO A 94 -5.34 -14.11 -0.98
N ASN A 95 -5.13 -13.03 -1.72
CA ASN A 95 -3.86 -12.29 -1.74
C ASN A 95 -4.16 -10.80 -1.52
N LEU A 96 -3.75 -10.28 -0.36
CA LEU A 96 -4.05 -8.92 0.08
C LEU A 96 -2.80 -8.25 0.64
N ILE A 97 -2.50 -7.07 0.13
CA ILE A 97 -1.56 -6.13 0.75
C ILE A 97 -2.37 -5.07 1.50
N TYR A 98 -2.02 -4.81 2.75
CA TYR A 98 -2.52 -3.68 3.53
C TYR A 98 -1.36 -2.73 3.79
N THR A 99 -1.54 -1.44 3.53
CA THR A 99 -0.42 -0.49 3.59
C THR A 99 -0.88 0.94 3.89
N ASN A 100 -0.03 1.76 4.49
CA ASN A 100 -0.16 3.22 4.50
C ASN A 100 0.92 3.86 3.62
N GLY A 101 1.48 3.12 2.68
CA GLY A 101 2.64 3.50 1.87
C GLY A 101 3.99 3.31 2.57
N LEU A 102 4.05 3.31 3.90
CA LEU A 102 5.31 3.20 4.64
C LEU A 102 5.46 1.84 5.32
N ASP A 103 4.39 1.38 5.95
CA ASP A 103 4.21 0.04 6.47
C ASP A 103 3.46 -0.83 5.46
N TRP A 104 3.85 -2.08 5.36
CA TRP A 104 3.30 -3.05 4.41
C TRP A 104 3.13 -4.38 5.10
N ASP A 105 1.90 -4.88 5.12
CA ASP A 105 1.57 -6.22 5.58
C ASP A 105 1.00 -7.03 4.41
N PHE A 106 1.59 -8.20 4.13
CA PHE A 106 1.14 -9.11 3.09
C PHE A 106 0.43 -10.31 3.69
N TYR A 107 -0.82 -10.50 3.29
CA TYR A 107 -1.69 -11.57 3.73
C TYR A 107 -1.94 -12.56 2.59
N ARG A 108 -1.82 -13.86 2.91
CA ARG A 108 -2.24 -14.97 2.05
C ARG A 108 -3.28 -15.81 2.78
N ASP A 109 -4.44 -15.98 2.18
CA ASP A 109 -5.58 -16.70 2.75
C ASP A 109 -5.90 -16.26 4.18
N GLY A 110 -5.88 -14.94 4.40
CA GLY A 110 -6.13 -14.30 5.70
C GLY A 110 -4.96 -14.32 6.70
N ASN A 111 -3.90 -15.08 6.43
CA ASN A 111 -2.72 -15.21 7.29
C ASN A 111 -1.63 -14.20 6.93
N LEU A 112 -1.05 -13.54 7.93
CA LEU A 112 0.08 -12.63 7.71
C LEU A 112 1.32 -13.46 7.32
N THR A 113 1.88 -13.18 6.15
CA THR A 113 3.01 -13.91 5.59
C THR A 113 4.31 -13.09 5.60
N ALA A 114 4.19 -11.77 5.43
CA ALA A 114 5.33 -10.86 5.48
C ALA A 114 4.88 -9.49 5.98
N SER A 115 5.81 -8.78 6.61
CA SER A 115 5.60 -7.45 7.15
C SER A 115 6.88 -6.65 7.03
N VAL A 116 6.80 -5.42 6.53
CA VAL A 116 7.97 -4.54 6.35
C VAL A 116 7.58 -3.08 6.52
N SER A 117 8.52 -2.30 7.06
CA SER A 117 8.44 -0.84 7.06
C SER A 117 9.56 -0.33 6.16
N ILE A 118 9.21 0.44 5.14
CA ILE A 118 10.16 0.98 4.14
C ILE A 118 10.50 2.45 4.36
N ALA A 119 9.77 3.11 5.27
CA ALA A 119 10.08 4.44 5.78
C ALA A 119 9.38 4.68 7.14
N ASN A 120 9.78 5.72 7.86
CA ASN A 120 9.12 6.20 9.07
C ASN A 120 8.71 7.68 8.95
N LEU A 121 7.80 8.16 9.81
CA LEU A 121 7.27 9.55 9.80
C LEU A 121 7.84 10.46 10.91
N VAL A 122 8.89 10.05 11.63
CA VAL A 122 9.31 10.70 12.89
C VAL A 122 9.72 12.17 12.69
N MET A 123 10.45 12.48 11.62
CA MET A 123 10.82 13.86 11.25
C MET A 123 10.49 14.14 9.78
N GLY A 124 9.35 13.62 9.33
CA GLY A 124 9.02 13.47 7.91
C GLY A 124 9.30 12.05 7.42
N ILE A 125 9.02 11.78 6.14
CA ILE A 125 9.20 10.45 5.54
C ILE A 125 10.69 10.15 5.41
N ILE A 126 11.23 9.23 6.20
CA ILE A 126 12.64 8.83 6.18
C ILE A 126 12.73 7.37 5.69
N PRO A 127 13.38 7.08 4.54
CA PRO A 127 13.52 5.71 4.03
C PRO A 127 14.26 4.77 4.98
N GLU A 128 13.86 3.49 4.98
CA GLU A 128 14.50 2.40 5.71
C GLU A 128 14.93 1.25 4.77
N PRO A 129 16.13 0.66 4.95
CA PRO A 129 17.18 1.09 5.87
C PRO A 129 17.76 2.44 5.44
N ARG A 130 18.14 3.28 6.42
CA ARG A 130 18.79 4.56 6.13
C ARG A 130 19.98 4.35 5.21
N VAL A 131 19.94 4.99 4.03
CA VAL A 131 21.10 5.02 3.13
C VAL A 131 22.23 5.70 3.89
N ARG A 132 23.31 4.95 4.20
CA ARG A 132 24.52 5.53 4.77
C ARG A 132 25.13 6.44 3.70
N THR A 133 25.04 7.75 3.90
CA THR A 133 25.86 8.71 3.17
C THR A 133 27.29 8.55 3.67
N HIS A 134 28.15 7.96 2.86
CA HIS A 134 29.60 8.02 3.05
C HIS A 134 30.14 9.36 2.56
#